data_AF-A0A2S6IEI6-F1
#
_entry.id   AF-A0A2S6IEI6-F1
#
_cell.length_a   1.000
_cell.length_b   1.000
_cell.length_c   1.000
_cell.angle_alpha   90.00
_cell.angle_beta   90.00
_cell.angle_gamma   90.00
#
_symmetry.space_group_name_H-M   'P 1'
#
loop_
_entity.id
_entity.type
_entity.pdbx_description
1 polymer ?
#
loop_
_entity_poly.entity_id
_entity_poly.type
_entity_poly.pdbx_seq_one_letter_code
_entity_poly.pdbx_strand_id
1 'polypeptide(L)'
;MRAPTWVELLLLMVHGPGDPGRPGPGDPTMRGVLRSHRSSGLRGNAMGWFRFGGEPAPVFTGAGHDHGEEPDEGPGALLRVWRDGAALRVEGTDGQPLVIADAEHVWHFDRAAAGEAVLPWLSPRSALVVAGSGTHLLQRRDGNEFAGDDFTRPASPVGATTFLGRAAWTVELLPPPGSPHPMQLVVDAATGLVLQQRVDGLGAVDEWAELVLGERLEPSLFRWDGPLRTGDATGDAVARHEAEREAERARWSSWFEGAVGPVRREVAAEAALDLTVRWVHAFDEDSGAFEATLGEGVQASLARRPRSEEPWELPWRGPHHRWSTARHDWAFHCHDVPLTARGLAAVERSFPDR
;
A
#
# COMPACT_ATOMS: atom_id res chain seq x y z
N MET A 1 10.14 26.40 15.10
CA MET A 1 10.82 25.11 14.92
C MET A 1 11.70 25.19 13.68
N ARG A 2 12.86 24.54 13.68
CA ARG A 2 13.68 24.38 12.46
C ARG A 2 12.96 23.40 11.53
N ALA A 3 12.90 23.70 10.23
CA ALA A 3 12.36 22.76 9.25
C ALA A 3 13.25 21.51 9.14
N PRO A 4 12.67 20.29 9.11
CA PRO A 4 13.43 19.08 8.93
C PRO A 4 14.00 19.03 7.51
N THR A 5 15.08 18.27 7.34
CA THR A 5 15.50 17.79 6.03
C THR A 5 14.45 16.83 5.46
N TRP A 6 14.51 16.56 4.15
CA TRP A 6 13.63 15.57 3.53
C TRP A 6 13.73 14.19 4.19
N VAL A 7 14.95 13.74 4.50
CA VAL A 7 15.18 12.44 5.16
C VAL A 7 14.57 12.41 6.56
N GLU A 8 14.71 13.48 7.35
CA GLU A 8 14.08 13.57 8.66
C GLU A 8 12.54 13.57 8.56
N LEU A 9 11.97 14.22 7.54
CA LEU A 9 10.53 14.19 7.30
C LEU A 9 10.04 12.81 6.88
N LEU A 10 10.77 12.09 6.03
CA LEU A 10 10.48 10.70 5.66
C LEU A 10 10.46 9.78 6.88
N LEU A 11 11.50 9.85 7.72
CA LEU A 11 11.57 9.06 8.94
C LEU A 11 10.40 9.36 9.87
N LEU A 12 10.01 10.64 10.00
CA LEU A 12 8.86 11.05 10.77
C LEU A 12 7.54 10.49 10.19
N MET A 13 7.35 10.50 8.87
CA MET A 13 6.15 9.97 8.22
C MET A 13 6.01 8.45 8.33
N VAL A 14 7.13 7.72 8.32
CA VAL A 14 7.14 6.25 8.34
C VAL A 14 7.14 5.71 9.77
N HIS A 15 7.97 6.26 10.65
CA HIS A 15 8.19 5.72 12.00
C HIS A 15 7.49 6.53 13.10
N GLY A 16 7.03 7.74 12.79
CA GLY A 16 6.49 8.67 13.79
C GLY A 16 7.59 9.32 14.64
N PRO A 17 7.19 10.06 15.69
CA PRO A 17 8.14 10.64 16.64
C PRO A 17 8.80 9.53 17.48
N GLY A 18 10.13 9.46 17.47
CA GLY A 18 10.86 8.46 18.26
C GLY A 18 12.21 8.08 17.67
N ASP A 19 12.87 7.12 18.29
CA ASP A 19 14.10 6.52 17.80
C ASP A 19 13.76 5.53 16.66
N PRO A 20 14.27 5.72 15.43
CA PRO A 20 13.97 4.83 14.28
C PRO A 20 14.39 3.37 14.51
N GLY A 21 15.20 3.07 15.53
CA GLY A 21 15.54 1.71 15.95
C GLY A 21 14.55 1.04 16.91
N ARG A 22 13.48 1.72 17.32
CA ARG A 22 12.41 1.16 18.17
C ARG A 22 11.06 1.31 17.49
N PRO A 23 10.12 0.38 17.71
CA PRO A 23 8.74 0.60 17.31
C PRO A 23 8.29 1.91 17.95
N GLY A 24 7.98 2.91 17.12
CA GLY A 24 7.42 4.16 17.59
C GLY A 24 6.12 3.90 18.35
N PRO A 25 5.63 4.87 19.13
CA PRO A 25 4.26 4.78 19.62
C PRO A 25 3.35 4.56 18.42
N GLY A 26 2.41 3.61 18.54
CA GLY A 26 1.41 3.36 17.51
C GLY A 26 0.73 4.64 17.07
N ASP A 27 0.05 4.61 15.92
CA ASP A 27 -0.68 5.78 15.45
C ASP A 27 -1.60 6.31 16.55
N PRO A 28 -1.64 7.64 16.78
CA PRO A 28 -2.61 8.20 17.70
C PRO A 28 -4.03 7.86 17.23
N THR A 29 -4.97 7.81 18.17
CA THR A 29 -6.39 7.82 17.83
C THR A 29 -6.71 9.01 16.96
N MET A 30 -7.64 8.84 16.01
CA MET A 30 -8.03 9.89 15.07
C MET A 30 -9.55 10.00 15.04
N ARG A 31 -10.05 11.24 15.03
CA ARG A 31 -11.44 11.56 14.69
C ARG A 31 -11.47 12.78 13.82
N GLY A 32 -12.29 12.79 12.78
CA GLY A 32 -12.43 13.98 11.96
C GLY A 32 -13.35 13.82 10.77
N VAL A 33 -13.25 14.80 9.87
CA VAL A 33 -13.94 14.81 8.57
C VAL A 33 -12.88 14.81 7.48
N LEU A 34 -12.89 13.80 6.64
CA LEU A 34 -12.11 13.75 5.41
C LEU A 34 -12.89 14.40 4.27
N ARG A 35 -12.19 15.14 3.43
CA ARG A 35 -12.68 15.72 2.19
C ARG A 35 -11.79 15.25 1.05
N SER A 36 -12.42 14.80 -0.02
CA SER A 36 -11.74 14.41 -1.25
C SER A 36 -12.38 15.07 -2.45
N HIS A 37 -11.60 15.81 -3.22
CA HIS A 37 -12.05 16.51 -4.42
C HIS A 37 -11.16 16.16 -5.61
N ARG A 38 -11.78 15.98 -6.78
CA ARG A 38 -11.10 15.77 -8.06
C ARG A 38 -11.81 16.58 -9.14
N SER A 39 -11.04 17.19 -10.05
CA SER A 39 -11.63 17.83 -11.23
C SER A 39 -12.26 16.79 -12.16
N SER A 40 -13.41 17.14 -12.75
CA SER A 40 -14.33 16.25 -13.50
C SER A 40 -13.74 15.61 -14.77
N GLY A 41 -12.52 15.96 -15.17
CA GLY A 41 -11.85 15.43 -16.36
C GLY A 41 -11.04 14.15 -16.15
N LEU A 42 -10.77 13.75 -14.90
CA LEU A 42 -9.92 12.59 -14.60
C LEU A 42 -10.76 11.37 -14.24
N ARG A 43 -11.11 10.57 -15.26
CA ARG A 43 -11.47 9.16 -15.09
C ARG A 43 -10.20 8.36 -14.79
N GLY A 44 -9.58 8.62 -13.64
CA GLY A 44 -8.37 7.94 -13.19
C GLY A 44 -8.61 7.33 -11.83
N ASN A 45 -8.26 6.05 -11.70
CA ASN A 45 -8.26 5.30 -10.44
C ASN A 45 -7.79 6.20 -9.29
N ALA A 46 -8.61 6.28 -8.25
CA ALA A 46 -8.32 7.06 -7.06
C ALA A 46 -6.89 6.77 -6.59
N MET A 47 -6.09 7.81 -6.42
CA MET A 47 -4.85 7.70 -5.66
C MET A 47 -5.23 7.39 -4.21
N GLY A 48 -5.20 6.11 -3.89
CA GLY A 48 -5.38 5.57 -2.56
C GLY A 48 -5.03 4.09 -2.61
N TRP A 49 -3.90 3.72 -2.01
CA TRP A 49 -3.54 2.33 -1.77
C TRP A 49 -3.19 2.16 -0.30
N PHE A 50 -3.65 1.05 0.29
CA PHE A 50 -2.92 0.32 1.34
C PHE A 50 -3.21 -1.18 1.24
N ARG A 51 -2.23 -2.00 1.66
CA ARG A 51 -2.25 -3.47 1.67
C ARG A 51 -1.77 -3.97 3.04
N PHE A 52 -2.41 -4.99 3.60
CA PHE A 52 -1.76 -5.91 4.54
C PHE A 52 -1.35 -7.18 3.77
N GLY A 53 -0.17 -7.73 4.07
CA GLY A 53 0.56 -8.65 3.20
C GLY A 53 -0.23 -9.87 2.68
N GLY A 54 0.03 -10.26 1.42
CA GLY A 54 -0.33 -11.58 0.88
C GLY A 54 -1.16 -11.62 -0.41
N GLU A 55 -2.04 -10.65 -0.67
CA GLU A 55 -3.05 -10.78 -1.75
C GLU A 55 -3.06 -9.64 -2.79
N PRO A 56 -3.57 -9.84 -4.03
CA PRO A 56 -3.65 -8.81 -5.07
C PRO A 56 -4.59 -7.67 -4.68
N ALA A 57 -4.31 -6.46 -5.18
CA ALA A 57 -4.97 -5.22 -4.79
C ALA A 57 -6.48 -5.19 -5.15
N PRO A 58 -7.37 -4.86 -4.19
CA PRO A 58 -8.77 -4.55 -4.49
C PRO A 58 -9.14 -3.08 -4.25
N VAL A 59 -10.17 -2.64 -4.99
CA VAL A 59 -10.72 -1.29 -5.15
C VAL A 59 -11.60 -0.89 -3.96
N PHE A 60 -11.66 0.40 -3.63
CA PHE A 60 -12.74 0.95 -2.79
C PHE A 60 -13.90 1.35 -3.66
N THR A 61 -14.85 0.44 -3.82
CA THR A 61 -16.18 0.77 -4.29
C THR A 61 -17.02 1.18 -3.07
N GLY A 62 -16.79 2.40 -2.58
CA GLY A 62 -17.49 2.90 -1.38
C GLY A 62 -17.72 4.41 -1.30
N ALA A 63 -17.16 5.21 -2.20
CA ALA A 63 -17.57 6.62 -2.38
C ALA A 63 -17.35 7.14 -3.82
N GLY A 64 -17.01 6.24 -4.77
CA GLY A 64 -17.10 6.51 -6.20
C GLY A 64 -18.44 6.01 -6.70
N HIS A 65 -19.17 6.85 -7.41
CA HIS A 65 -20.46 6.56 -8.04
C HIS A 65 -20.31 5.42 -9.06
N ASP A 66 -20.50 4.16 -8.65
CA ASP A 66 -20.40 3.01 -9.56
C ASP A 66 -21.77 2.53 -10.07
N HIS A 67 -22.73 3.45 -10.16
CA HIS A 67 -24.04 3.20 -10.74
C HIS A 67 -24.41 4.24 -11.79
N GLY A 68 -23.57 4.44 -12.82
CA GLY A 68 -23.99 5.03 -14.11
C GLY A 68 -24.63 6.43 -14.10
N GLU A 69 -24.79 7.06 -12.94
CA GLU A 69 -25.22 8.43 -12.75
C GLU A 69 -23.97 9.29 -12.81
N GLU A 70 -23.97 10.26 -13.72
CA GLU A 70 -22.88 11.22 -13.88
C GLU A 70 -22.52 11.78 -12.49
N PRO A 71 -21.21 11.88 -12.15
CA PRO A 71 -20.80 12.44 -10.88
C PRO A 71 -21.38 13.85 -10.77
N ASP A 72 -22.32 14.01 -9.84
CA ASP A 72 -22.92 15.28 -9.51
C ASP A 72 -21.77 16.26 -9.18
N GLU A 73 -21.78 17.45 -9.78
CA GLU A 73 -20.74 18.50 -9.66
C GLU A 73 -20.69 19.13 -8.26
N GLY A 74 -21.02 18.36 -7.22
CA GLY A 74 -21.10 18.77 -5.84
C GLY A 74 -19.74 18.88 -5.15
N PRO A 75 -19.69 19.59 -4.01
CA PRO A 75 -18.53 19.59 -3.13
C PRO A 75 -18.13 18.14 -2.81
N GLY A 76 -16.84 17.83 -2.98
CA GLY A 76 -16.30 16.47 -2.90
C GLY A 76 -16.77 15.70 -1.66
N ALA A 77 -16.90 14.38 -1.79
CA ALA A 77 -17.47 13.51 -0.76
C ALA A 77 -16.80 13.76 0.61
N LEU A 78 -17.62 14.13 1.60
CA LEU A 78 -17.19 14.30 2.98
C LEU A 78 -17.47 13.02 3.75
N LEU A 79 -16.47 12.51 4.45
CA LEU A 79 -16.57 11.30 5.27
C LEU A 79 -16.19 11.61 6.71
N ARG A 80 -17.01 11.19 7.67
CA ARG A 80 -16.63 11.23 9.09
C ARG A 80 -15.88 9.96 9.44
N VAL A 81 -14.73 10.09 10.07
CA VAL A 81 -13.87 8.96 10.39
C VAL A 81 -13.49 8.97 11.86
N TRP A 82 -13.49 7.77 12.45
CA TRP A 82 -12.90 7.46 13.75
C TRP A 82 -11.95 6.28 13.58
N ARG A 83 -10.77 6.35 14.19
CA ARG A 83 -9.79 5.28 14.15
C ARG A 83 -9.05 5.14 15.48
N ASP A 84 -8.88 3.91 15.93
CA ASP A 84 -8.03 3.54 17.06
C ASP A 84 -7.28 2.24 16.73
N GLY A 85 -6.00 2.36 16.38
CA GLY A 85 -5.22 1.24 15.87
C GLY A 85 -5.89 0.58 14.66
N ALA A 86 -6.29 -0.68 14.82
CA ALA A 86 -6.97 -1.45 13.77
C ALA A 86 -8.49 -1.20 13.69
N ALA A 87 -9.07 -0.60 14.72
CA ALA A 87 -10.50 -0.29 14.80
C ALA A 87 -10.81 0.97 13.97
N LEU A 88 -11.90 0.92 13.22
CA LEU A 88 -12.26 1.94 12.23
C LEU A 88 -13.77 2.13 12.18
N ARG A 89 -14.22 3.37 12.09
CA ARG A 89 -15.60 3.71 11.74
C ARG A 89 -15.56 4.80 10.67
N VAL A 90 -16.35 4.61 9.61
CA VAL A 90 -16.53 5.58 8.53
C VAL A 90 -18.02 5.80 8.34
N GLU A 91 -18.43 7.05 8.34
CA GLU A 91 -19.81 7.48 8.08
C GLU A 91 -19.87 8.49 6.93
N GLY A 92 -21.01 8.50 6.24
CA GLY A 92 -21.37 9.61 5.35
C GLY A 92 -21.74 10.88 6.13
N THR A 93 -22.01 11.96 5.40
CA THR A 93 -22.46 13.25 5.98
C THR A 93 -23.81 13.18 6.66
N ASP A 94 -24.64 12.23 6.25
CA ASP A 94 -25.95 11.92 6.83
C ASP A 94 -25.85 11.14 8.16
N GLY A 95 -24.63 10.80 8.58
CA GLY A 95 -24.36 10.00 9.79
C GLY A 95 -24.64 8.51 9.61
N GLN A 96 -24.95 8.06 8.39
CA GLN A 96 -25.08 6.63 8.14
C GLN A 96 -23.69 5.98 8.08
N PRO A 97 -23.48 4.88 8.83
CA PRO A 97 -22.23 4.14 8.74
C PRO A 97 -22.10 3.53 7.35
N LEU A 98 -20.90 3.62 6.80
CA LEU A 98 -20.48 2.93 5.58
C LEU A 98 -19.69 1.67 5.95
N VAL A 99 -18.82 1.81 6.95
CA VAL A 99 -17.99 0.74 7.50
C VAL A 99 -17.84 0.93 9.00
N ILE A 100 -17.97 -0.15 9.75
CA ILE A 100 -17.52 -0.25 11.14
C ILE A 100 -16.59 -1.45 11.22
N ALA A 101 -15.49 -1.37 11.94
CA ALA A 101 -14.57 -2.49 12.15
C ALA A 101 -13.94 -2.41 13.54
N ASP A 102 -13.86 -3.56 14.20
CA ASP A 102 -13.08 -3.75 15.42
C ASP A 102 -11.81 -4.57 15.14
N ALA A 103 -11.25 -5.22 16.16
CA ALA A 103 -10.06 -6.05 16.02
C ALA A 103 -10.31 -7.37 15.27
N GLU A 104 -11.55 -7.85 15.21
CA GLU A 104 -11.91 -9.20 14.75
C GLU A 104 -12.93 -9.20 13.60
N HIS A 105 -13.76 -8.16 13.52
CA HIS A 105 -14.94 -8.10 12.68
C HIS A 105 -15.03 -6.80 11.91
N VAL A 106 -15.78 -6.87 10.81
CA VAL A 106 -16.14 -5.73 9.97
C VAL A 106 -17.62 -5.81 9.65
N TRP A 107 -18.29 -4.67 9.75
CA TRP A 107 -19.68 -4.46 9.36
C TRP A 107 -19.72 -3.53 8.16
N HIS A 108 -20.13 -4.07 7.02
CA HIS A 108 -20.28 -3.33 5.77
C HIS A 108 -21.74 -2.93 5.58
N PHE A 109 -21.96 -1.66 5.23
CA PHE A 109 -23.29 -1.12 4.99
C PHE A 109 -23.41 -0.79 3.50
N ASP A 110 -24.44 -1.35 2.86
CA ASP A 110 -24.82 -0.92 1.51
C ASP A 110 -25.35 0.52 1.57
N ARG A 111 -25.24 1.28 0.47
CA ARG A 111 -25.84 2.60 0.42
C ARG A 111 -27.36 2.44 0.34
N ALA A 112 -28.07 2.95 1.34
CA ALA A 112 -29.53 2.93 1.37
C ALA A 112 -30.10 3.80 0.24
N ALA A 113 -31.22 3.37 -0.35
CA ALA A 113 -32.15 4.34 -0.92
C ALA A 113 -32.68 5.24 0.21
N ALA A 114 -32.90 6.52 -0.07
CA ALA A 114 -33.31 7.48 0.96
C ALA A 114 -34.54 6.99 1.75
N GLY A 115 -34.36 6.79 3.06
CA GLY A 115 -35.43 6.35 3.98
C GLY A 115 -35.46 4.85 4.31
N GLU A 116 -34.57 4.04 3.75
CA GLU A 116 -34.48 2.61 4.08
C GLU A 116 -33.42 2.32 5.15
N ALA A 117 -33.76 1.46 6.11
CA ALA A 117 -32.80 0.98 7.10
C ALA A 117 -31.92 -0.11 6.46
N VAL A 118 -30.64 0.19 6.24
CA VAL A 118 -29.68 -0.81 5.76
C VAL A 118 -29.10 -1.58 6.92
N LEU A 119 -29.40 -2.87 6.96
CA LEU A 119 -28.74 -3.81 7.86
C LEU A 119 -27.36 -4.17 7.30
N PRO A 120 -26.30 -4.14 8.13
CA PRO A 120 -24.96 -4.46 7.67
C PRO A 120 -24.74 -5.96 7.48
N TRP A 121 -23.71 -6.26 6.71
CA TRP A 121 -23.11 -7.58 6.59
C TRP A 121 -21.92 -7.69 7.53
N LEU A 122 -21.85 -8.79 8.29
CA LEU A 122 -20.69 -9.10 9.13
C LEU A 122 -19.66 -9.88 8.30
N SER A 123 -18.38 -9.57 8.48
CA SER A 123 -17.27 -10.32 7.88
C SER A 123 -16.08 -10.37 8.83
N PRO A 124 -15.15 -11.33 8.68
CA PRO A 124 -13.89 -11.33 9.42
C PRO A 124 -13.06 -10.07 9.11
N ARG A 125 -12.24 -9.63 10.06
CA ARG A 125 -11.39 -8.43 9.88
C ARG A 125 -10.44 -8.49 8.69
N SER A 126 -10.01 -9.69 8.32
CA SER A 126 -9.16 -9.93 7.14
C SER A 126 -9.85 -9.58 5.82
N ALA A 127 -11.19 -9.54 5.80
CA ALA A 127 -11.95 -9.12 4.62
C ALA A 127 -12.00 -7.59 4.47
N LEU A 128 -11.59 -6.80 5.47
CA LEU A 128 -11.57 -5.35 5.34
C LEU A 128 -10.50 -4.92 4.33
N VAL A 129 -10.97 -4.28 3.27
CA VAL A 129 -10.12 -3.60 2.31
C VAL A 129 -10.52 -2.13 2.31
N VAL A 130 -9.59 -1.25 2.70
CA VAL A 130 -9.79 0.20 2.72
C VAL A 130 -8.91 0.81 1.64
N ALA A 131 -9.50 1.15 0.50
CA ALA A 131 -8.83 1.85 -0.60
C ALA A 131 -9.56 3.17 -0.90
N GLY A 132 -9.21 3.91 -1.95
CA GLY A 132 -9.95 5.11 -2.33
C GLY A 132 -9.39 6.41 -1.74
N SER A 133 -9.99 7.52 -2.15
CA SER A 133 -9.47 8.86 -1.86
C SER A 133 -9.39 9.13 -0.35
N GLY A 134 -8.29 9.75 0.09
CA GLY A 134 -8.07 10.13 1.48
C GLY A 134 -7.76 9.01 2.47
N THR A 135 -7.80 7.73 2.09
CA THR A 135 -7.46 6.63 3.02
C THR A 135 -5.99 6.65 3.44
N HIS A 136 -5.11 7.17 2.58
CA HIS A 136 -3.70 7.42 2.87
C HIS A 136 -3.46 8.42 4.03
N LEU A 137 -4.49 9.15 4.45
CA LEU A 137 -4.44 10.09 5.58
C LEU A 137 -4.78 9.43 6.93
N LEU A 138 -5.24 8.19 6.93
CA LEU A 138 -5.72 7.48 8.14
C LEU A 138 -4.60 6.77 8.91
N GLN A 139 -3.39 6.73 8.38
CA GLN A 139 -2.25 6.05 8.99
C GLN A 139 -0.94 6.66 8.52
N ARG A 140 0.15 6.27 9.18
CA ARG A 140 1.50 6.57 8.69
C ARG A 140 1.74 5.91 7.33
N ARG A 141 2.64 6.53 6.57
CA ARG A 141 3.03 6.06 5.23
C ARG A 141 3.92 4.83 5.36
N ASP A 142 3.81 3.91 4.42
CA ASP A 142 4.71 2.76 4.37
C ASP A 142 6.04 3.21 3.73
N GLY A 143 7.18 2.76 4.27
CA GLY A 143 8.48 3.11 3.71
C GLY A 143 8.64 2.71 2.23
N ASN A 144 7.97 1.64 1.81
CA ASN A 144 7.95 1.19 0.42
C ASN A 144 7.24 2.17 -0.52
N GLU A 145 6.35 3.04 -0.01
CA GLU A 145 5.73 4.10 -0.82
C GLU A 145 6.72 5.18 -1.25
N PHE A 146 7.89 5.22 -0.61
CA PHE A 146 8.99 6.12 -0.96
C PHE A 146 10.12 5.39 -1.71
N ALA A 147 9.93 4.12 -2.06
CA ALA A 147 10.83 3.39 -2.93
C ALA A 147 10.45 3.61 -4.40
N GLY A 148 11.45 3.83 -5.26
CA GLY A 148 11.25 4.07 -6.70
C GLY A 148 11.13 5.54 -7.06
N ASP A 149 10.43 5.83 -8.16
CA ASP A 149 10.39 7.16 -8.80
C ASP A 149 8.99 7.82 -8.77
N ASP A 150 8.02 7.22 -8.08
CA ASP A 150 6.65 7.74 -7.99
C ASP A 150 6.47 8.70 -6.81
N PHE A 151 6.61 10.01 -7.05
CA PHE A 151 6.54 11.07 -6.03
C PHE A 151 7.48 10.86 -4.83
N THR A 152 8.65 10.26 -5.03
CA THR A 152 9.57 9.91 -3.93
C THR A 152 10.63 10.99 -3.65
N ARG A 153 10.74 12.01 -4.52
CA ARG A 153 11.82 13.01 -4.50
C ARG A 153 11.26 14.41 -4.25
N PRO A 154 11.85 15.20 -3.34
CA PRO A 154 11.39 16.56 -3.09
C PRO A 154 11.75 17.47 -4.26
N ALA A 155 10.77 18.26 -4.73
CA ALA A 155 10.97 19.34 -5.70
C ALA A 155 11.49 20.62 -5.03
N SER A 156 11.23 20.77 -3.73
CA SER A 156 11.64 21.93 -2.92
C SER A 156 12.12 21.51 -1.53
N PRO A 157 12.87 22.36 -0.80
CA PRO A 157 13.10 22.17 0.62
C PRO A 157 11.77 22.08 1.39
N VAL A 158 11.79 21.37 2.53
CA VAL A 158 10.64 21.29 3.44
C VAL A 158 10.37 22.67 4.05
N GLY A 159 9.13 23.14 3.94
CA GLY A 159 8.64 24.38 4.52
C GLY A 159 7.88 24.16 5.83
N ALA A 160 7.87 25.17 6.70
CA ALA A 160 7.00 25.21 7.88
C ALA A 160 5.61 25.77 7.48
N THR A 161 4.55 25.18 8.02
CA THR A 161 3.18 25.66 7.82
C THR A 161 2.31 25.36 9.04
N THR A 162 1.02 25.72 8.96
CA THR A 162 -0.01 25.36 9.92
C THR A 162 -1.19 24.75 9.17
N PHE A 163 -1.73 23.64 9.68
CA PHE A 163 -2.92 22.99 9.11
C PHE A 163 -3.92 22.69 10.23
N LEU A 164 -5.16 23.19 10.10
CA LEU A 164 -6.18 23.12 11.15
C LEU A 164 -5.67 23.53 12.55
N GLY A 165 -4.86 24.60 12.60
CA GLY A 165 -4.26 25.11 13.84
C GLY A 165 -3.08 24.29 14.39
N ARG A 166 -2.70 23.19 13.73
CA ARG A 166 -1.57 22.34 14.12
C ARG A 166 -0.31 22.74 13.36
N ALA A 167 0.82 22.75 14.04
CA ALA A 167 2.10 22.97 13.38
C ALA A 167 2.39 21.80 12.42
N ALA A 168 2.77 22.11 11.19
CA ALA A 168 2.94 21.14 10.13
C ALA A 168 4.14 21.48 9.25
N TRP A 169 4.55 20.49 8.46
CA TRP A 169 5.54 20.61 7.41
C TRP A 169 4.85 20.54 6.06
N THR A 170 5.35 21.27 5.07
CA THR A 170 4.91 21.14 3.69
C THR A 170 6.08 20.83 2.78
N VAL A 171 5.86 19.97 1.81
CA VAL A 171 6.87 19.58 0.82
C VAL A 171 6.18 19.33 -0.51
N GLU A 172 6.82 19.79 -1.58
CA GLU A 172 6.44 19.46 -2.94
C GLU A 172 7.31 18.29 -3.42
N LEU A 173 6.69 17.33 -4.11
CA LEU A 173 7.30 16.11 -4.63
C LEU A 173 7.29 16.14 -6.14
N LEU A 174 8.43 15.82 -6.73
CA LEU A 174 8.60 15.70 -8.17
C LEU A 174 7.65 14.63 -8.72
N PRO A 175 7.01 14.88 -9.86
CA PRO A 175 6.15 13.88 -10.46
C PRO A 175 6.95 12.69 -11.01
N PRO A 176 6.33 11.50 -11.10
CA PRO A 176 6.89 10.37 -11.85
C PRO A 176 7.04 10.70 -13.35
N PRO A 177 7.86 9.93 -14.08
CA PRO A 177 7.88 9.97 -15.54
C PRO A 177 6.46 9.82 -16.12
N GLY A 178 6.05 10.80 -16.95
CA GLY A 178 4.73 10.80 -17.60
C GLY A 178 3.64 11.60 -16.87
N SER A 179 3.87 12.04 -15.62
CA SER A 179 3.02 13.03 -14.97
C SER A 179 3.67 14.42 -15.02
N PRO A 180 2.96 15.48 -15.46
CA PRO A 180 3.54 16.82 -15.50
C PRO A 180 3.34 17.61 -14.20
N HIS A 181 2.57 17.10 -13.23
CA HIS A 181 2.12 17.88 -12.08
C HIS A 181 2.71 17.35 -10.77
N PRO A 182 3.42 18.20 -10.00
CA PRO A 182 3.96 17.79 -8.71
C PRO A 182 2.86 17.53 -7.68
N MET A 183 3.20 16.75 -6.67
CA MET A 183 2.32 16.49 -5.52
C MET A 183 2.80 17.30 -4.33
N GLN A 184 1.88 17.98 -3.64
CA GLN A 184 2.17 18.62 -2.36
C GLN A 184 1.63 17.77 -1.22
N LEU A 185 2.46 17.59 -0.19
CA LEU A 185 2.08 17.00 1.09
C LEU A 185 2.08 18.07 2.18
N VAL A 186 1.16 17.92 3.13
CA VAL A 186 1.19 18.58 4.44
C VAL A 186 1.25 17.51 5.51
N VAL A 187 2.24 17.58 6.40
CA VAL A 187 2.55 16.53 7.39
C VAL A 187 2.52 17.12 8.79
N ASP A 188 1.81 16.49 9.72
CA ASP A 188 1.76 16.92 11.12
C ASP A 188 3.14 16.85 11.78
N ALA A 189 3.60 17.97 12.33
CA ALA A 189 4.97 18.07 12.86
C ALA A 189 5.18 17.21 14.13
N ALA A 190 4.10 16.87 14.85
CA ALA A 190 4.19 16.11 16.09
C ALA A 190 4.10 14.60 15.86
N THR A 191 3.29 14.15 14.90
CA THR A 191 2.95 12.72 14.72
C THR A 191 3.49 12.10 13.44
N GLY A 192 3.82 12.92 12.44
CA GLY A 192 4.22 12.48 11.11
C GLY A 192 3.08 12.05 10.19
N LEU A 193 1.82 12.19 10.63
CA LEU A 193 0.68 11.86 9.79
C LEU A 193 0.53 12.85 8.63
N VAL A 194 0.18 12.34 7.45
CA VAL A 194 -0.19 13.20 6.32
C VAL A 194 -1.57 13.80 6.60
N LEU A 195 -1.64 15.12 6.58
CA LEU A 195 -2.85 15.91 6.83
C LEU A 195 -3.57 16.31 5.54
N GLN A 196 -2.81 16.49 4.47
CA GLN A 196 -3.30 16.81 3.14
C GLN A 196 -2.33 16.27 2.09
N GLN A 197 -2.89 15.77 1.00
CA GLN A 197 -2.20 15.47 -0.25
C GLN A 197 -2.95 16.14 -1.39
N ARG A 198 -2.24 16.90 -2.23
CA ARG A 198 -2.86 17.55 -3.39
C ARG A 198 -1.98 17.57 -4.62
N VAL A 199 -2.62 17.60 -5.79
CA VAL A 199 -2.01 17.78 -7.10
C VAL A 199 -2.79 18.87 -7.82
N ASP A 200 -2.34 20.12 -7.70
CA ASP A 200 -3.11 21.29 -8.15
C ASP A 200 -3.41 21.28 -9.65
N GLY A 201 -2.45 20.84 -10.46
CA GLY A 201 -2.63 20.74 -11.92
C GLY A 201 -3.70 19.74 -12.34
N LEU A 202 -4.09 18.84 -11.43
CA LEU A 202 -5.18 17.88 -11.62
C LEU A 202 -6.46 18.27 -10.87
N GLY A 203 -6.45 19.39 -10.13
CA GLY A 203 -7.54 19.76 -9.22
C GLY A 203 -7.87 18.65 -8.22
N ALA A 204 -6.88 17.87 -7.80
CA ALA A 204 -7.06 16.74 -6.91
C ALA A 204 -6.55 17.10 -5.51
N VAL A 205 -7.38 16.90 -4.49
CA VAL A 205 -7.00 17.09 -3.08
C VAL A 205 -7.72 16.08 -2.20
N ASP A 206 -6.95 15.45 -1.33
CA ASP A 206 -7.43 14.69 -0.19
C ASP A 206 -6.92 15.38 1.08
N GLU A 207 -7.80 15.68 2.02
CA GLU A 207 -7.44 16.41 3.22
C GLU A 207 -8.40 16.18 4.38
N TRP A 208 -7.92 16.45 5.59
CA TRP A 208 -8.82 16.63 6.73
C TRP A 208 -9.47 18.02 6.68
N ALA A 209 -10.80 18.06 6.70
CA ALA A 209 -11.57 19.28 6.95
C ALA A 209 -11.71 19.56 8.46
N GLU A 210 -11.72 18.50 9.27
CA GLU A 210 -11.69 18.53 10.73
C GLU A 210 -10.80 17.39 11.22
N LEU A 211 -10.00 17.60 12.28
CA LEU A 211 -9.14 16.54 12.84
C LEU A 211 -8.88 16.75 14.33
N VAL A 212 -9.07 15.68 15.10
CA VAL A 212 -8.66 15.52 16.49
C VAL A 212 -7.80 14.27 16.59
N LEU A 213 -6.63 14.40 17.24
CA LEU A 213 -5.67 13.32 17.43
C LEU A 213 -5.44 13.05 18.92
N GLY A 214 -5.31 11.77 19.29
CA GLY A 214 -4.91 11.33 20.62
C GLY A 214 -6.00 11.41 21.69
N GLU A 215 -7.25 11.69 21.32
CA GLU A 215 -8.37 11.61 22.27
C GLU A 215 -8.78 10.16 22.53
N ARG A 216 -9.25 9.86 23.73
CA ARG A 216 -9.80 8.52 24.02
C ARG A 216 -11.12 8.35 23.27
N LEU A 217 -11.20 7.34 22.43
CA LEU A 217 -12.43 6.95 21.73
C LEU A 217 -13.15 5.85 22.51
N GLU A 218 -14.48 5.92 22.54
CA GLU A 218 -15.29 4.89 23.19
C GLU A 218 -15.27 3.60 22.36
N PRO A 219 -14.95 2.42 22.94
CA PRO A 219 -14.87 1.17 22.20
C PRO A 219 -16.16 0.79 21.46
N SER A 220 -17.33 1.24 21.97
CA SER A 220 -18.63 1.01 21.34
C SER A 220 -18.81 1.70 19.99
N LEU A 221 -17.96 2.69 19.64
CA LEU A 221 -17.96 3.31 18.31
C LEU A 221 -17.61 2.31 17.21
N PHE A 222 -16.76 1.34 17.54
CA PHE A 222 -16.15 0.41 16.59
C PHE A 222 -16.88 -0.93 16.49
N ARG A 223 -18.04 -1.06 17.14
CA ARG A 223 -18.82 -2.28 17.16
C ARG A 223 -20.26 -1.99 16.79
N TRP A 224 -20.85 -2.85 15.98
CA TRP A 224 -22.28 -2.81 15.69
C TRP A 224 -23.00 -3.86 16.52
N ASP A 225 -23.81 -3.40 17.48
CA ASP A 225 -24.66 -4.25 18.32
C ASP A 225 -26.13 -4.31 17.81
N GLY A 226 -26.39 -3.70 16.65
CA GLY A 226 -27.70 -3.70 16.02
C GLY A 226 -28.00 -4.99 15.25
N PRO A 227 -29.21 -5.09 14.66
CA PRO A 227 -29.56 -6.21 13.80
C PRO A 227 -28.59 -6.33 12.63
N LEU A 228 -28.27 -7.57 12.27
CA LEU A 228 -27.56 -7.91 11.04
C LEU A 228 -28.60 -8.31 9.99
N ARG A 229 -28.21 -8.26 8.71
CA ARG A 229 -29.05 -8.78 7.63
C ARG A 229 -29.33 -10.27 7.90
N THR A 230 -30.58 -10.61 8.25
CA THR A 230 -30.99 -11.99 8.54
C THR A 230 -31.18 -12.79 7.26
N GLY A 231 -30.33 -13.81 7.11
CA GLY A 231 -30.32 -14.86 6.11
C GLY A 231 -29.05 -15.67 6.34
N ASP A 232 -28.96 -16.92 5.88
CA ASP A 232 -27.85 -17.88 6.07
C ASP A 232 -26.47 -17.43 5.49
N ALA A 233 -26.19 -16.13 5.49
CA ALA A 233 -25.44 -15.43 4.47
C ALA A 233 -24.05 -14.94 4.91
N THR A 234 -23.59 -15.19 6.14
CA THR A 234 -22.20 -14.83 6.46
C THR A 234 -21.22 -15.81 5.80
N GLY A 235 -21.55 -17.12 5.79
CA GLY A 235 -20.80 -18.13 5.05
C GLY A 235 -21.19 -18.15 3.57
N ASP A 236 -22.50 -18.19 3.28
CA ASP A 236 -22.98 -18.33 1.90
C ASP A 236 -22.80 -17.07 1.07
N ALA A 237 -22.84 -15.86 1.63
CA ALA A 237 -22.56 -14.64 0.84
C ALA A 237 -21.07 -14.40 0.64
N VAL A 238 -20.21 -14.75 1.61
CA VAL A 238 -18.76 -14.79 1.38
C VAL A 238 -18.44 -15.82 0.31
N ALA A 239 -18.98 -17.04 0.43
CA ALA A 239 -18.80 -18.09 -0.57
C ALA A 239 -19.41 -17.71 -1.93
N ARG A 240 -20.56 -17.02 -1.96
CA ARG A 240 -21.17 -16.51 -3.19
C ARG A 240 -20.34 -15.39 -3.81
N HIS A 241 -19.81 -14.46 -3.00
CA HIS A 241 -18.95 -13.39 -3.48
C HIS A 241 -17.62 -13.94 -4.02
N GLU A 242 -17.01 -14.91 -3.32
CA GLU A 242 -15.85 -15.66 -3.83
C GLU A 242 -16.19 -16.40 -5.12
N ALA A 243 -17.35 -17.07 -5.19
CA ALA A 243 -17.82 -17.77 -6.38
C ALA A 243 -18.11 -16.80 -7.54
N GLU A 244 -18.66 -15.62 -7.28
CA GLU A 244 -18.90 -14.57 -8.27
C GLU A 244 -17.57 -13.99 -8.79
N ARG A 245 -16.61 -13.72 -7.90
CA ARG A 245 -15.26 -13.28 -8.29
C ARG A 245 -14.52 -14.35 -9.09
N GLU A 246 -14.67 -15.61 -8.73
CA GLU A 246 -14.08 -16.73 -9.47
C GLU A 246 -14.77 -16.92 -10.82
N ALA A 247 -16.10 -16.82 -10.87
CA ALA A 247 -16.88 -16.88 -12.12
C ALA A 247 -16.55 -15.71 -13.04
N GLU A 248 -16.38 -14.51 -12.49
CA GLU A 248 -15.91 -13.35 -13.24
C GLU A 248 -14.50 -13.59 -13.75
N ARG A 249 -13.54 -13.96 -12.89
CA ARG A 249 -12.16 -14.29 -13.31
C ARG A 249 -12.13 -15.35 -14.40
N ALA A 250 -12.96 -16.38 -14.28
CA ALA A 250 -13.13 -17.43 -15.28
C ALA A 250 -13.73 -16.89 -16.59
N ARG A 251 -14.72 -15.99 -16.53
CA ARG A 251 -15.30 -15.32 -17.69
C ARG A 251 -14.28 -14.43 -18.40
N TRP A 252 -13.52 -13.62 -17.66
CA TRP A 252 -12.47 -12.77 -18.23
C TRP A 252 -11.35 -13.61 -18.83
N SER A 253 -10.92 -14.68 -18.15
CA SER A 253 -9.95 -15.64 -18.69
C SER A 253 -10.47 -16.31 -19.96
N SER A 254 -11.71 -16.80 -19.96
CA SER A 254 -12.32 -17.45 -21.14
C SER A 254 -12.48 -16.48 -22.30
N TRP A 255 -12.92 -15.24 -22.04
CA TRP A 255 -12.97 -14.19 -23.06
C TRP A 255 -11.59 -13.90 -23.63
N PHE A 256 -10.57 -13.77 -22.78
CA PHE A 256 -9.19 -13.51 -23.20
C PHE A 256 -8.67 -14.67 -24.06
N GLU A 257 -8.91 -15.92 -23.65
CA GLU A 257 -8.57 -17.10 -24.44
C GLU A 257 -9.25 -17.12 -25.80
N GLY A 258 -10.54 -16.78 -25.87
CA GLY A 258 -11.31 -16.76 -27.12
C GLY A 258 -10.97 -15.59 -28.04
N ALA A 259 -10.71 -14.40 -27.48
CA ALA A 259 -10.49 -13.17 -28.24
C ALA A 259 -9.02 -12.93 -28.61
N VAL A 260 -8.08 -13.32 -27.75
CA VAL A 260 -6.64 -13.07 -27.91
C VAL A 260 -5.87 -14.36 -28.20
N GLY A 261 -6.36 -15.50 -27.70
CA GLY A 261 -5.69 -16.80 -27.74
C GLY A 261 -5.24 -17.24 -26.34
N PRO A 262 -4.60 -18.42 -26.20
CA PRO A 262 -4.37 -19.06 -24.91
C PRO A 262 -3.67 -18.13 -23.90
N VAL A 263 -4.20 -18.10 -22.66
CA VAL A 263 -3.73 -17.24 -21.54
C VAL A 263 -2.26 -17.51 -21.20
N ARG A 264 -1.79 -18.73 -21.44
CA ARG A 264 -0.38 -19.09 -21.32
C ARG A 264 0.24 -19.20 -22.71
N ARG A 265 1.00 -18.17 -23.09
CA ARG A 265 1.97 -18.27 -24.17
C ARG A 265 3.36 -18.31 -23.55
N GLU A 266 4.08 -19.40 -23.79
CA GLU A 266 5.50 -19.46 -23.49
C GLU A 266 6.23 -18.63 -24.55
N VAL A 267 6.44 -17.35 -24.24
CA VAL A 267 7.28 -16.48 -25.06
C VAL A 267 8.71 -16.62 -24.53
N ALA A 268 9.51 -17.42 -25.22
CA ALA A 268 10.95 -17.48 -24.97
C ALA A 268 11.59 -16.18 -25.48
N ALA A 269 11.79 -15.21 -24.59
CA ALA A 269 12.52 -13.98 -24.86
C ALA A 269 13.82 -13.97 -24.05
N GLU A 270 14.94 -13.65 -24.71
CA GLU A 270 16.20 -13.38 -24.01
C GLU A 270 16.10 -11.96 -23.41
N ALA A 271 15.85 -11.87 -22.11
CA ALA A 271 15.85 -10.60 -21.38
C ALA A 271 17.20 -10.38 -20.70
N ALA A 272 17.70 -9.14 -20.74
CA ALA A 272 18.85 -8.74 -19.93
C ALA A 272 18.43 -8.69 -18.46
N LEU A 273 19.16 -9.41 -17.60
CA LEU A 273 18.95 -9.34 -16.16
C LEU A 273 19.83 -8.23 -15.58
N ASP A 274 19.19 -7.25 -14.95
CA ASP A 274 19.89 -6.25 -14.16
C ASP A 274 20.28 -6.84 -12.80
N LEU A 275 21.58 -6.85 -12.50
CA LEU A 275 22.14 -7.40 -11.26
C LEU A 275 22.59 -6.29 -10.29
N THR A 276 22.08 -5.08 -10.45
CA THR A 276 22.34 -3.97 -9.53
C THR A 276 21.86 -4.33 -8.13
N VAL A 277 22.72 -4.18 -7.12
CA VAL A 277 22.36 -4.44 -5.72
C VAL A 277 21.32 -3.42 -5.27
N ARG A 278 20.14 -3.92 -4.90
CA ARG A 278 19.04 -3.11 -4.35
C ARG A 278 19.15 -3.00 -2.84
N TRP A 279 19.41 -4.12 -2.20
CA TRP A 279 19.35 -4.24 -0.75
C TRP A 279 20.28 -5.34 -0.26
N VAL A 280 20.92 -5.14 0.89
CA VAL A 280 21.74 -6.14 1.57
C VAL A 280 21.04 -6.50 2.88
N HIS A 281 20.54 -7.72 2.97
CA HIS A 281 19.76 -8.22 4.11
C HIS A 281 20.64 -8.57 5.30
N ALA A 282 21.81 -9.14 5.02
CA ALA A 282 22.80 -9.51 6.02
C ALA A 282 24.20 -9.25 5.43
N PHE A 283 25.10 -8.72 6.24
CA PHE A 283 26.50 -8.52 5.90
C PHE A 283 27.36 -8.74 7.14
N ASP A 284 28.36 -9.59 7.00
CA ASP A 284 29.39 -9.84 8.00
C ASP A 284 30.72 -9.29 7.46
N GLU A 285 31.24 -8.26 8.11
CA GLU A 285 32.41 -7.52 7.64
C GLU A 285 33.71 -8.34 7.74
N ASP A 286 33.82 -9.20 8.76
CA ASP A 286 35.02 -9.99 9.02
C ASP A 286 35.21 -11.14 8.01
N SER A 287 34.11 -11.81 7.68
CA SER A 287 34.09 -12.95 6.77
C SER A 287 33.75 -12.56 5.33
N GLY A 288 33.18 -11.37 5.13
CA GLY A 288 32.61 -10.93 3.86
C GLY A 288 31.36 -11.72 3.46
N ALA A 289 30.74 -12.48 4.37
CA ALA A 289 29.49 -13.16 4.07
C ALA A 289 28.35 -12.16 3.90
N PHE A 290 27.45 -12.41 2.95
CA PHE A 290 26.28 -11.56 2.76
C PHE A 290 25.11 -12.29 2.12
N GLU A 291 23.95 -11.66 2.25
CA GLU A 291 22.74 -11.95 1.47
C GLU A 291 22.17 -10.64 0.93
N ALA A 292 21.88 -10.58 -0.37
CA ALA A 292 21.43 -9.37 -1.04
C ALA A 292 20.33 -9.66 -2.06
N THR A 293 19.47 -8.67 -2.28
CA THR A 293 18.53 -8.63 -3.40
C THR A 293 19.09 -7.75 -4.51
N LEU A 294 18.96 -8.22 -5.75
CA LEU A 294 19.40 -7.59 -6.97
C LEU A 294 18.21 -7.28 -7.90
N GLY A 295 18.40 -6.27 -8.76
CA GLY A 295 17.55 -5.99 -9.92
C GLY A 295 16.37 -5.05 -9.67
N GLU A 296 16.01 -4.25 -10.67
CA GLU A 296 14.85 -3.34 -10.63
C GLU A 296 13.53 -3.96 -11.13
N GLY A 297 13.61 -4.94 -12.04
CA GLY A 297 12.44 -5.58 -12.64
C GLY A 297 12.30 -7.04 -12.23
N VAL A 298 13.10 -7.91 -12.86
CA VAL A 298 13.23 -9.30 -12.41
C VAL A 298 14.14 -9.31 -11.19
N GLN A 299 13.55 -9.59 -10.03
CA GLN A 299 14.31 -9.66 -8.78
C GLN A 299 15.17 -10.93 -8.76
N ALA A 300 16.33 -10.83 -8.13
CA ALA A 300 17.17 -11.98 -7.81
C ALA A 300 17.73 -11.88 -6.39
N SER A 301 18.02 -13.02 -5.78
CA SER A 301 18.78 -13.11 -4.54
C SER A 301 20.19 -13.60 -4.82
N LEU A 302 21.18 -12.98 -4.19
CA LEU A 302 22.58 -13.38 -4.23
C LEU A 302 23.10 -13.49 -2.82
N ALA A 303 23.75 -14.61 -2.51
CA ALA A 303 24.42 -14.80 -1.24
C ALA A 303 25.86 -15.27 -1.46
N ARG A 304 26.71 -14.93 -0.50
CA ARG A 304 28.11 -15.34 -0.44
C ARG A 304 28.46 -15.71 0.99
N ARG A 305 29.29 -16.75 1.16
CA ARG A 305 29.98 -17.03 2.43
C ARG A 305 31.42 -17.48 2.16
N PRO A 306 32.31 -17.47 3.16
CA PRO A 306 33.59 -18.17 3.06
C PRO A 306 33.39 -19.63 2.66
N ARG A 307 34.29 -20.15 1.84
CA ARG A 307 34.20 -21.52 1.36
C ARG A 307 34.24 -22.49 2.54
N SER A 308 33.23 -23.35 2.62
CA SER A 308 33.08 -24.31 3.71
C SER A 308 32.43 -25.59 3.23
N GLU A 309 32.81 -26.72 3.85
CA GLU A 309 32.14 -28.00 3.66
C GLU A 309 30.84 -28.12 4.48
N GLU A 310 30.60 -27.20 5.42
CA GLU A 310 29.39 -27.21 6.22
C GLU A 310 28.14 -26.96 5.36
N PRO A 311 27.00 -27.60 5.66
CA PRO A 311 25.75 -27.32 4.97
C PRO A 311 25.43 -25.82 4.96
N TRP A 312 25.00 -25.31 3.80
CA TRP A 312 24.50 -23.95 3.68
C TRP A 312 22.99 -24.00 3.50
N GLU A 313 22.24 -23.65 4.52
CA GLU A 313 20.79 -23.50 4.42
C GLU A 313 20.48 -22.03 4.14
N LEU A 314 19.73 -21.78 3.05
CA LEU A 314 19.27 -20.45 2.67
C LEU A 314 17.75 -20.44 2.78
N PRO A 315 17.13 -19.39 3.32
CA PRO A 315 15.68 -19.31 3.51
C PRO A 315 14.92 -19.03 2.20
N TRP A 316 15.54 -19.29 1.05
CA TRP A 316 14.97 -19.02 -0.26
C TRP A 316 13.99 -20.10 -0.67
N ARG A 317 12.90 -19.70 -1.32
CA ARG A 317 11.91 -20.63 -1.86
C ARG A 317 12.32 -21.04 -3.27
N GLY A 318 12.22 -22.33 -3.58
CA GLY A 318 12.44 -22.84 -4.92
C GLY A 318 13.91 -23.15 -5.25
N PRO A 319 14.20 -23.50 -6.52
CA PRO A 319 15.53 -23.88 -6.94
C PRO A 319 16.48 -22.68 -6.97
N HIS A 320 17.65 -22.82 -6.37
CA HIS A 320 18.74 -21.85 -6.46
C HIS A 320 20.00 -22.51 -6.99
N HIS A 321 20.78 -21.73 -7.73
CA HIS A 321 22.05 -22.14 -8.29
C HIS A 321 23.16 -21.91 -7.27
N ARG A 322 24.11 -22.85 -7.17
CA ARG A 322 25.27 -22.74 -6.29
C ARG A 322 26.53 -22.98 -7.09
N TRP A 323 27.54 -22.18 -6.83
CA TRP A 323 28.89 -22.40 -7.32
C TRP A 323 29.87 -22.00 -6.23
N SER A 324 31.08 -22.53 -6.33
CA SER A 324 32.14 -22.20 -5.39
C SER A 324 33.38 -21.76 -6.15
N THR A 325 34.05 -20.79 -5.56
CA THR A 325 35.32 -20.22 -6.01
C THR A 325 36.45 -20.73 -5.10
N ALA A 326 37.67 -20.21 -5.23
CA ALA A 326 38.77 -20.66 -4.36
C ALA A 326 38.52 -20.24 -2.90
N ARG A 327 37.87 -19.09 -2.69
CA ARG A 327 37.70 -18.50 -1.34
C ARG A 327 36.27 -18.49 -0.83
N HIS A 328 35.28 -18.55 -1.72
CA HIS A 328 33.88 -18.36 -1.33
C HIS A 328 32.95 -19.40 -1.94
N ASP A 329 31.88 -19.72 -1.20
CA ASP A 329 30.69 -20.34 -1.75
C ASP A 329 29.68 -19.25 -2.10
N TRP A 330 29.01 -19.42 -3.23
CA TRP A 330 28.01 -18.51 -3.76
C TRP A 330 26.70 -19.22 -4.01
N ALA A 331 25.61 -18.50 -3.81
CA ALA A 331 24.29 -18.94 -4.18
C ALA A 331 23.56 -17.82 -4.91
N PHE A 332 22.78 -18.18 -5.91
CA PHE A 332 21.99 -17.25 -6.70
C PHE A 332 20.61 -17.83 -7.00
N HIS A 333 19.59 -16.99 -6.88
CA HIS A 333 18.21 -17.35 -7.20
C HIS A 333 17.56 -16.22 -8.01
N CYS A 334 16.98 -16.55 -9.16
CA CYS A 334 16.17 -15.60 -9.92
C CYS A 334 14.70 -15.85 -9.57
N HIS A 335 14.00 -14.82 -9.10
CA HIS A 335 12.58 -14.93 -8.77
C HIS A 335 11.76 -15.00 -10.06
N ASP A 336 10.79 -15.91 -10.08
CA ASP A 336 9.75 -16.07 -11.12
C ASP A 336 10.22 -16.36 -12.56
N VAL A 337 11.52 -16.38 -12.83
CA VAL A 337 12.10 -16.59 -14.16
C VAL A 337 13.17 -17.68 -14.12
N PRO A 338 13.00 -18.80 -14.85
CA PRO A 338 14.03 -19.82 -14.95
C PRO A 338 15.22 -19.28 -15.75
N LEU A 339 16.42 -19.39 -15.19
CA LEU A 339 17.65 -19.08 -15.93
C LEU A 339 18.08 -20.26 -16.78
N THR A 340 18.48 -19.96 -18.03
CA THR A 340 19.17 -20.93 -18.88
C THR A 340 20.59 -21.18 -18.36
N ALA A 341 21.20 -22.30 -18.75
CA ALA A 341 22.60 -22.58 -18.43
C ALA A 341 23.56 -21.46 -18.88
N ARG A 342 23.25 -20.80 -20.01
CA ARG A 342 24.00 -19.63 -20.49
C ARG A 342 23.86 -18.42 -19.55
N GLY A 343 22.67 -18.18 -19.03
CA GLY A 343 22.38 -17.13 -18.06
C GLY A 343 23.13 -17.36 -16.75
N LEU A 344 23.07 -18.58 -16.21
CA LEU A 344 23.82 -18.96 -15.00
C LEU A 344 25.33 -18.77 -15.18
N ALA A 345 25.89 -19.20 -16.31
CA ALA A 345 27.30 -18.99 -16.60
C ALA A 345 27.67 -17.50 -16.72
N ALA A 346 26.74 -16.62 -17.14
CA ALA A 346 26.96 -15.18 -17.17
C ALA A 346 26.93 -14.56 -15.76
N VAL A 347 26.03 -15.03 -14.89
CA VAL A 347 25.98 -14.66 -13.47
C VAL A 347 27.30 -15.03 -12.78
N GLU A 348 27.76 -16.27 -12.92
CA GLU A 348 29.03 -16.74 -12.32
C GLU A 348 30.23 -15.86 -12.74
N ARG A 349 30.32 -15.52 -14.03
CA ARG A 349 31.39 -14.65 -14.55
C ARG A 349 31.34 -13.22 -14.01
N SER A 350 30.15 -12.76 -13.61
CA SER A 350 29.95 -11.41 -13.09
C SER A 350 30.38 -11.27 -11.62
N PHE A 351 30.51 -12.40 -10.91
CA PHE A 351 30.92 -12.45 -9.51
C PHE A 351 32.21 -13.28 -9.33
N PRO A 352 33.36 -12.80 -9.85
CA PRO A 352 34.64 -13.49 -9.68
C PRO A 352 35.13 -13.39 -8.23
N ASP A 353 36.05 -14.28 -7.86
CA ASP A 353 36.81 -14.17 -6.60
C ASP A 353 37.59 -12.84 -6.60
N ARG A 354 37.30 -11.96 -5.63
CA ARG A 354 38.03 -10.71 -5.38
C ARG A 354 38.57 -10.71 -3.97
#